data_AF-A0A1R3GCR0-F1
#
_entry.id   AF-A0A1R3GCR0-F1
#
_cell.length_a   1.000
_cell.length_b   1.000
_cell.length_c   1.000
_cell.angle_alpha   90.00
_cell.angle_beta   90.00
_cell.angle_gamma   90.00
#
_symmetry.space_group_name_H-M   'P 1'
#
loop_
_entity.id
_entity.type
_entity.pdbx_description
1 polymer ?
#
loop_
_entity_poly.entity_id
_entity_poly.type
_entity_poly.pdbx_seq_one_letter_code
_entity_poly.pdbx_strand_id
1 'polypeptide(L)'
;MEVEEKEKEASKDRTVDLIKANFYQAVQGINRGIFGVQSARKSEIEELVELLESRNPTPDPALHLDKVGGCWKLVYSTITILGVKRTKLGLRHFLTLGDIYQTIDVAKAKAINVIKFEVRGLSLLHGQLTIEASFKISSKSRVDICYDKSTITPDQLGNVLNKKYDLLLSIFNPEGWLQIS
;
A
#
# COMPACT_ATOMS: atom_id res chain seq x y z
N MET A 1 -6.99 -32.83 -16.90
CA MET A 1 -5.53 -32.83 -17.11
C MET A 1 -5.14 -32.01 -18.33
N GLU A 2 -5.51 -32.36 -19.57
CA GLU A 2 -5.09 -31.60 -20.77
C GLU A 2 -5.61 -30.15 -20.84
N VAL A 3 -6.78 -29.85 -20.26
CA VAL A 3 -7.35 -28.48 -20.24
C VAL A 3 -6.63 -27.60 -19.22
N GLU A 4 -6.30 -28.15 -18.05
CA GLU A 4 -5.54 -27.47 -16.98
C GLU A 4 -4.08 -27.19 -17.39
N GLU A 5 -3.47 -28.09 -18.18
CA GLU A 5 -2.12 -27.89 -18.71
C GLU A 5 -2.10 -26.83 -19.81
N LYS A 6 -3.10 -26.80 -20.70
CA LYS A 6 -3.23 -25.75 -21.74
C LYS A 6 -3.47 -24.36 -21.16
N GLU A 7 -4.26 -24.23 -20.10
CA GLU A 7 -4.48 -22.94 -19.42
C GLU A 7 -3.23 -22.44 -18.70
N LYS A 8 -2.43 -23.34 -18.10
CA LYS A 8 -1.13 -23.00 -17.49
C LYS A 8 -0.08 -22.61 -18.52
N GLU A 9 -0.12 -23.17 -19.72
CA GLU A 9 0.81 -22.86 -20.81
C GLU A 9 0.49 -21.49 -21.45
N ALA A 10 -0.80 -21.17 -21.63
CA ALA A 10 -1.26 -19.85 -22.09
C ALA A 10 -0.98 -18.73 -21.06
N SER A 11 -0.86 -19.04 -19.77
CA SER A 11 -0.50 -18.04 -18.74
C SER A 11 0.99 -17.66 -18.78
N LYS A 12 1.86 -18.57 -19.25
CA LYS A 12 3.31 -18.37 -19.39
C LYS A 12 3.73 -17.46 -20.54
N ASP A 13 2.87 -17.17 -21.52
CA ASP A 13 3.23 -16.32 -22.66
C ASP A 13 2.59 -14.92 -22.63
N ARG A 14 1.94 -14.57 -21.51
CA ARG A 14 1.42 -13.21 -21.34
C ARG A 14 2.59 -12.22 -21.26
N THR A 15 2.54 -11.19 -22.08
CA THR A 15 3.49 -10.07 -21.98
C THR A 15 3.32 -9.37 -20.63
N VAL A 16 4.41 -8.80 -20.10
CA VAL A 16 4.37 -8.06 -18.82
C VAL A 16 3.32 -6.95 -18.85
N ASP A 17 3.13 -6.29 -19.99
CA ASP A 17 2.14 -5.23 -20.16
C ASP A 17 0.69 -5.76 -20.08
N LEU A 18 0.42 -6.95 -20.61
CA LEU A 18 -0.88 -7.59 -20.48
C LEU A 18 -1.17 -7.98 -19.02
N ILE A 19 -0.17 -8.50 -18.29
CA ILE A 19 -0.32 -8.84 -16.87
C ILE A 19 -0.61 -7.58 -16.05
N LYS A 20 0.10 -6.47 -16.31
CA LYS A 20 -0.18 -5.18 -15.68
C LYS A 20 -1.59 -4.68 -15.97
N ALA A 21 -2.03 -4.74 -17.24
CA ALA A 21 -3.37 -4.32 -17.62
C ALA A 21 -4.45 -5.13 -16.88
N ASN A 22 -4.30 -6.45 -16.83
CA ASN A 22 -5.20 -7.33 -16.10
C ASN A 22 -5.18 -7.04 -14.59
N PHE A 23 -4.01 -6.79 -14.00
CA PHE A 23 -3.89 -6.39 -12.59
C PHE A 23 -4.66 -5.10 -12.32
N TYR A 24 -4.49 -4.07 -13.15
CA TYR A 24 -5.21 -2.80 -12.99
C TYR A 24 -6.73 -2.96 -13.15
N GLN A 25 -7.18 -3.85 -14.04
CA GLN A 25 -8.59 -4.20 -14.17
C GLN A 25 -9.11 -4.92 -12.91
N ALA A 26 -8.35 -5.91 -12.41
CA ALA A 26 -8.72 -6.69 -11.23
C ALA A 26 -8.84 -5.83 -9.97
N VAL A 27 -7.98 -4.81 -9.81
CA VAL A 27 -8.01 -3.88 -8.65
C VAL A 27 -8.95 -2.68 -8.85
N GLN A 28 -9.67 -2.59 -9.97
CA GLN A 28 -10.58 -1.49 -10.21
C GLN A 28 -11.79 -1.54 -9.25
N GLY A 29 -12.04 -0.42 -8.56
CA GLY A 29 -13.21 -0.25 -7.69
C GLY A 29 -13.11 -0.86 -6.28
N ILE A 30 -12.03 -1.57 -5.95
CA ILE A 30 -11.88 -2.25 -4.63
C ILE A 30 -11.29 -1.37 -3.52
N ASN A 31 -11.11 -0.06 -3.75
CA ASN A 31 -10.50 0.89 -2.80
C ASN A 31 -9.12 0.44 -2.28
N ARG A 32 -8.26 -0.09 -3.17
CA ARG A 32 -6.94 -0.67 -2.82
C ARG A 32 -7.01 -1.91 -1.91
N GLY A 33 -8.18 -2.51 -1.72
CA GLY A 33 -8.38 -3.70 -0.89
C GLY A 33 -8.66 -3.42 0.59
N ILE A 34 -8.59 -2.16 1.03
CA ILE A 34 -8.67 -1.78 2.46
C ILE A 34 -10.01 -2.11 3.12
N PHE A 35 -11.08 -2.28 2.35
CA PHE A 35 -12.41 -2.65 2.86
C PHE A 35 -12.74 -4.13 2.66
N GLY A 36 -11.72 -4.96 2.47
CA GLY A 36 -11.86 -6.39 2.20
C GLY A 36 -12.15 -6.66 0.73
N VAL A 37 -11.65 -7.79 0.25
CA VAL A 37 -11.84 -8.28 -1.12
C VAL A 37 -12.40 -9.69 -1.02
N GLN A 38 -13.34 -10.03 -1.91
CA GLN A 38 -13.88 -11.40 -1.99
C GLN A 38 -12.78 -12.40 -2.34
N SER A 39 -12.84 -13.61 -1.78
CA SER A 39 -11.77 -14.60 -1.92
C SER A 39 -11.36 -14.86 -3.37
N ALA A 40 -12.33 -15.08 -4.27
CA ALA A 40 -12.03 -15.36 -5.67
C ALA A 40 -11.24 -14.22 -6.35
N ARG A 41 -11.67 -12.97 -6.13
CA ARG A 41 -10.98 -11.80 -6.68
C ARG A 41 -9.63 -11.53 -6.01
N LYS A 42 -9.51 -11.86 -4.72
CA LYS A 42 -8.24 -11.79 -4.00
C LYS A 42 -7.23 -12.77 -4.62
N SER A 43 -7.62 -14.02 -4.84
CA SER A 43 -6.78 -15.04 -5.46
C SER A 43 -6.35 -14.63 -6.88
N GLU A 44 -7.28 -14.10 -7.69
CA GLU A 44 -6.95 -13.56 -9.02
C GLU A 44 -5.88 -12.47 -8.96
N ILE A 45 -5.98 -11.53 -8.01
CA ILE A 45 -4.99 -10.45 -7.84
C ILE A 45 -3.63 -11.04 -7.39
N GLU A 46 -3.63 -12.00 -6.47
CA GLU A 46 -2.41 -12.64 -5.97
C GLU A 46 -1.69 -13.41 -7.09
N GLU A 47 -2.41 -14.16 -7.92
CA GLU A 47 -1.85 -14.84 -9.09
C GLU A 47 -1.22 -13.85 -10.09
N LEU A 48 -1.85 -12.69 -10.32
CA LEU A 48 -1.30 -11.66 -11.20
C LEU A 48 -0.05 -11.01 -10.60
N VAL A 49 0.00 -10.80 -9.28
CA VAL A 49 1.19 -10.30 -8.59
C VAL A 49 2.34 -11.29 -8.68
N GLU A 50 2.09 -12.58 -8.40
CA GLU A 50 3.10 -13.64 -8.53
C GLU A 50 3.66 -13.72 -9.96
N LEU A 51 2.80 -13.58 -10.97
CA LEU A 51 3.24 -13.52 -12.37
C LEU A 51 4.14 -12.30 -12.63
N LEU A 52 3.81 -11.12 -12.10
CA LEU A 52 4.67 -9.93 -12.23
C LEU A 52 6.01 -10.11 -11.52
N GLU A 53 6.02 -10.68 -10.32
CA GLU A 53 7.23 -10.95 -9.54
C GLU A 53 8.13 -11.96 -10.25
N SER A 54 7.56 -13.01 -10.86
CA SER A 54 8.30 -13.99 -11.67
C SER A 54 9.00 -13.39 -12.90
N ARG A 55 8.55 -12.21 -13.35
CA ARG A 55 9.11 -11.46 -14.49
C ARG A 55 9.94 -10.27 -14.07
N ASN A 56 10.19 -10.08 -12.77
CA ASN A 56 10.99 -8.99 -12.26
C ASN A 56 12.46 -9.17 -12.69
N PRO A 57 13.02 -8.27 -13.53
CA PRO A 57 14.42 -8.38 -13.96
C PRO A 57 15.41 -8.04 -12.83
N THR A 58 14.94 -7.53 -11.69
CA THR A 58 15.75 -7.18 -10.51
C THR A 58 15.10 -7.72 -9.23
N PRO A 59 15.24 -9.03 -8.95
CA PRO A 59 14.61 -9.68 -7.80
C PRO A 59 15.28 -9.34 -6.45
N ASP A 60 16.47 -8.74 -6.45
CA ASP A 60 17.19 -8.37 -5.21
C ASP A 60 17.09 -6.86 -4.92
N PRO A 61 15.97 -6.35 -4.38
CA PRO A 61 15.79 -4.90 -4.18
C PRO A 61 16.82 -4.29 -3.22
N ALA A 62 17.32 -5.05 -2.24
CA ALA A 62 18.38 -4.61 -1.33
C ALA A 62 19.71 -4.30 -2.04
N LEU A 63 19.95 -4.89 -3.22
CA LEU A 63 21.15 -4.65 -4.03
C LEU A 63 20.94 -3.56 -5.09
N HIS A 64 19.68 -3.16 -5.34
CA HIS A 64 19.27 -2.22 -6.38
C HIS A 64 18.40 -1.11 -5.81
N LEU A 65 18.87 -0.47 -4.73
CA LEU A 65 18.11 0.57 -4.04
C LEU A 65 17.80 1.77 -4.95
N ASP A 66 18.67 2.04 -5.93
CA ASP A 66 18.47 3.07 -6.96
C ASP A 66 17.16 2.88 -7.74
N LYS A 67 16.69 1.63 -7.90
CA LYS A 67 15.45 1.30 -8.61
C LYS A 67 14.19 1.37 -7.75
N VAL A 68 14.33 1.31 -6.42
CA VAL A 68 13.19 1.44 -5.49
C VAL A 68 12.99 2.88 -5.01
N GLY A 69 14.01 3.74 -5.17
CA GLY A 69 13.92 5.15 -4.85
C GLY A 69 12.87 5.88 -5.71
N GLY A 70 12.20 6.86 -5.12
CA GLY A 70 11.19 7.68 -5.81
C GLY A 70 9.87 7.76 -5.06
N CYS A 71 8.82 8.16 -5.79
CA CYS A 71 7.47 8.34 -5.26
C CYS A 71 6.53 7.28 -5.84
N TRP A 72 5.99 6.45 -4.97
CA TRP A 72 5.11 5.34 -5.28
C TRP A 72 3.68 5.66 -4.84
N LYS A 73 2.70 5.24 -5.64
CA LYS A 73 1.28 5.27 -5.28
C LYS A 73 0.82 3.85 -4.97
N LEU A 74 0.19 3.64 -3.81
CA LEU A 74 -0.39 2.35 -3.46
C LEU A 74 -1.60 2.05 -4.35
N VAL A 75 -1.51 0.98 -5.12
CA VAL A 75 -2.60 0.51 -5.98
C VAL A 75 -3.43 -0.59 -5.30
N TYR A 76 -2.78 -1.46 -4.53
CA TYR A 76 -3.41 -2.58 -3.82
C TYR A 76 -2.65 -2.93 -2.54
N SER A 77 -3.38 -3.36 -1.51
CA SER A 77 -2.84 -3.90 -0.26
C SER A 77 -3.79 -4.93 0.31
N THR A 78 -3.24 -5.90 1.05
CA THR A 78 -3.98 -6.89 1.83
C THR A 78 -4.37 -6.39 3.23
N ILE A 79 -3.91 -5.20 3.64
CA ILE A 79 -4.32 -4.57 4.91
C ILE A 79 -5.84 -4.35 4.87
N THR A 80 -6.53 -4.75 5.93
CA THR A 80 -7.98 -4.57 6.05
C THR A 80 -8.36 -3.66 7.22
N ILE A 81 -9.24 -2.71 6.94
CA ILE A 81 -9.82 -1.77 7.91
C ILE A 81 -11.32 -2.04 7.97
N LEU A 82 -11.68 -3.02 8.81
CA LEU A 82 -13.05 -3.53 8.96
C LEU A 82 -13.60 -3.31 10.37
N GLY A 83 -14.88 -3.66 10.56
CA GLY A 83 -15.54 -3.73 11.86
C GLY A 83 -15.35 -2.47 12.72
N VAL A 84 -14.88 -2.68 13.95
CA VAL A 84 -14.67 -1.63 14.95
C VAL A 84 -13.64 -0.60 14.49
N LYS A 85 -12.55 -1.01 13.83
CA LYS A 85 -11.52 -0.06 13.32
C LYS A 85 -12.13 0.90 12.30
N ARG A 86 -12.91 0.37 11.35
CA ARG A 86 -13.61 1.19 10.33
C ARG A 86 -14.59 2.17 10.95
N THR A 87 -15.34 1.73 11.97
CA THR A 87 -16.32 2.57 12.67
C THR A 87 -15.64 3.65 13.51
N LYS A 88 -14.58 3.33 14.27
CA LYS A 88 -13.84 4.30 15.10
C LYS A 88 -13.13 5.37 14.25
N LEU A 89 -12.56 4.97 13.11
CA LEU A 89 -12.05 5.92 12.11
C LEU A 89 -13.16 6.66 11.37
N GLY A 90 -14.40 6.19 11.49
CA GLY A 90 -15.62 6.58 10.80
C GLY A 90 -15.48 6.83 9.30
N LEU A 91 -14.81 5.85 8.70
CA LEU A 91 -14.77 5.59 7.27
C LEU A 91 -16.13 5.17 6.67
N ARG A 92 -17.21 5.27 7.45
CA ARG A 92 -18.59 5.00 6.99
C ARG A 92 -19.37 6.28 6.68
N HIS A 93 -19.06 7.39 7.36
CA HIS A 93 -19.93 8.56 7.35
C HIS A 93 -19.19 9.88 7.17
N PHE A 94 -18.05 10.07 7.85
CA PHE A 94 -17.38 11.37 7.89
C PHE A 94 -16.00 11.40 7.24
N LEU A 95 -15.30 10.26 7.11
CA LEU A 95 -13.95 10.21 6.56
C LEU A 95 -13.92 9.32 5.33
N THR A 96 -13.24 9.76 4.27
CA THR A 96 -12.91 8.91 3.12
C THR A 96 -11.40 8.82 3.00
N LEU A 97 -10.87 7.61 2.80
CA LEU A 97 -9.44 7.42 2.51
C LEU A 97 -9.19 7.65 1.03
N GLY A 98 -8.36 8.64 0.74
CA GLY A 98 -7.90 8.97 -0.60
C GLY A 98 -6.69 8.12 -1.00
N ASP A 99 -5.83 8.72 -1.83
CA ASP A 99 -4.60 8.09 -2.27
C ASP A 99 -3.57 7.97 -1.14
N ILE A 100 -2.82 6.87 -1.19
CA ILE A 100 -1.69 6.62 -0.30
C ILE A 100 -0.42 6.65 -1.16
N TYR A 101 0.53 7.48 -0.77
CA TYR A 101 1.82 7.62 -1.42
C TYR A 101 2.93 7.20 -0.47
N GLN A 102 4.00 6.66 -1.03
CA GLN A 102 5.23 6.36 -0.32
C GLN A 102 6.40 6.96 -1.09
N THR A 103 7.16 7.84 -0.45
CA THR A 103 8.44 8.30 -1.00
C THR A 103 9.57 7.55 -0.32
N ILE A 104 10.46 6.97 -1.11
CA ILE A 104 11.68 6.30 -0.63
C ILE A 104 12.86 7.18 -1.04
N ASP A 105 13.46 7.87 -0.06
CA ASP A 105 14.69 8.65 -0.21
C ASP A 105 15.88 7.77 0.22
N VAL A 106 16.48 7.11 -0.77
CA VAL A 106 17.60 6.19 -0.58
C VAL A 106 18.83 6.92 -0.04
N ALA A 107 19.10 8.14 -0.50
CA ALA A 107 20.27 8.91 -0.08
C ALA A 107 20.22 9.27 1.41
N LYS A 108 19.01 9.50 1.94
CA LYS A 108 18.81 9.80 3.37
C LYS A 108 18.39 8.58 4.19
N ALA A 109 18.21 7.42 3.57
CA ALA A 109 17.63 6.24 4.18
C ALA A 109 16.29 6.52 4.89
N LYS A 110 15.41 7.29 4.22
CA LYS A 110 14.10 7.70 4.74
C LYS A 110 12.96 7.17 3.88
N ALA A 111 11.87 6.78 4.52
CA ALA A 111 10.58 6.50 3.91
C ALA A 111 9.52 7.47 4.44
N ILE A 112 8.76 8.07 3.54
CA ILE A 112 7.70 9.03 3.87
C ILE A 112 6.38 8.50 3.33
N ASN A 113 5.49 8.07 4.22
CA ASN A 113 4.15 7.61 3.88
C ASN A 113 3.15 8.76 4.02
N VAL A 114 2.42 9.07 2.96
CA VAL A 114 1.38 10.10 2.94
C VAL A 114 0.04 9.45 2.67
N ILE A 115 -0.85 9.49 3.67
CA ILE A 115 -2.20 8.96 3.59
C ILE A 115 -3.15 10.13 3.45
N LYS A 116 -3.72 10.32 2.27
CA LYS A 116 -4.71 11.37 2.04
C LYS A 116 -6.08 10.95 2.56
N PHE A 117 -6.83 11.92 3.05
CA PHE A 117 -8.21 11.73 3.46
C PHE A 117 -9.07 12.95 3.15
N GLU A 118 -10.36 12.70 3.01
CA GLU A 118 -11.39 13.73 2.84
C GLU A 118 -12.36 13.66 4.00
N VAL A 119 -12.64 14.82 4.60
CA VAL A 119 -13.59 14.95 5.70
C VAL A 119 -14.90 15.55 5.18
N ARG A 120 -15.99 14.79 5.30
CA ARG A 120 -17.34 15.23 4.92
C ARG A 120 -17.93 16.12 6.01
N GLY A 121 -18.71 17.14 5.61
CA GLY A 121 -19.52 17.98 6.53
C GLY A 121 -18.81 19.21 7.11
N LEU A 122 -17.49 19.36 6.92
CA LEU A 122 -16.73 20.57 7.24
C LEU A 122 -15.99 21.00 5.97
N SER A 123 -16.60 21.89 5.17
CA SER A 123 -15.94 22.60 4.06
C SER A 123 -15.17 21.73 3.03
N LEU A 124 -15.44 20.43 2.94
CA LEU A 124 -14.65 19.45 2.15
C LEU A 124 -13.13 19.62 2.35
N LEU A 125 -12.69 19.67 3.62
CA LEU A 125 -11.27 19.72 3.92
C LEU A 125 -10.60 18.42 3.49
N HIS A 126 -9.69 18.55 2.54
CA HIS A 126 -8.71 17.53 2.20
C HIS A 126 -7.60 17.61 3.24
N GLY A 127 -7.17 16.47 3.73
CA GLY A 127 -6.03 16.39 4.61
C GLY A 127 -5.17 15.18 4.34
N GLN A 128 -4.09 15.11 5.09
CA GLN A 128 -3.18 13.98 5.02
C GLN A 128 -2.53 13.71 6.37
N LEU A 129 -2.23 12.44 6.58
CA LEU A 129 -1.32 11.96 7.61
C LEU A 129 0.00 11.67 6.90
N THR A 130 1.06 12.35 7.32
CA THR A 130 2.42 12.10 6.87
C THR A 130 3.15 11.36 7.97
N ILE A 131 3.73 10.19 7.67
CA ILE A 131 4.55 9.40 8.58
C ILE A 131 5.96 9.34 7.98
N GLU A 132 6.94 9.81 8.73
CA GLU A 132 8.36 9.74 8.40
C GLU A 132 9.00 8.61 9.20
N ALA A 133 9.76 7.78 8.50
CA ALA A 133 10.50 6.67 9.09
C ALA A 133 11.91 6.60 8.48
N SER A 134 12.86 6.14 9.28
CA SER A 134 14.19 5.74 8.82
C SER A 134 14.17 4.25 8.48
N PHE A 135 14.96 3.82 7.49
CA PHE A 135 15.13 2.41 7.20
C PHE A 135 16.60 2.00 7.14
N LYS A 136 16.87 0.72 7.41
CA LYS A 136 18.20 0.12 7.30
C LYS A 136 18.09 -1.26 6.68
N ILE A 137 18.91 -1.53 5.67
CA ILE A 137 19.04 -2.88 5.10
C ILE A 137 19.78 -3.75 6.11
N SER A 138 19.12 -4.79 6.62
CA SER A 138 19.70 -5.74 7.57
C SER A 138 20.13 -7.06 6.92
N SER A 139 19.54 -7.41 5.77
CA SER A 139 20.00 -8.51 4.92
C SER A 139 19.56 -8.29 3.47
N LYS A 140 19.88 -9.23 2.57
CA LYS A 140 19.39 -9.21 1.18
C LYS A 140 17.87 -9.19 1.07
N SER A 141 17.17 -9.71 2.08
CA SER A 141 15.72 -9.90 2.09
C SER A 141 15.03 -9.23 3.27
N ARG A 142 15.74 -8.39 4.03
CA ARG A 142 15.20 -7.75 5.24
C ARG A 142 15.59 -6.29 5.34
N VAL A 143 14.60 -5.46 5.62
CA VAL A 143 14.74 -4.03 5.89
C VAL A 143 14.15 -3.73 7.25
N ASP A 144 14.94 -3.20 8.17
CA ASP A 144 14.43 -2.70 9.45
C ASP A 144 13.95 -1.26 9.28
N ILE A 145 12.84 -0.91 9.92
CA ILE A 145 12.16 0.38 9.82
C ILE A 145 11.95 0.95 11.22
N CYS A 146 12.41 2.18 11.42
CA CYS A 146 12.25 2.93 12.65
C CYS A 146 11.34 4.13 12.41
N TYR A 147 10.27 4.25 13.19
CA TYR A 147 9.41 5.42 13.16
C TYR A 147 10.17 6.65 13.68
N ASP A 148 10.10 7.77 12.95
CA ASP A 148 10.70 9.02 13.41
C ASP A 148 9.63 9.96 13.98
N LYS A 149 8.64 10.31 13.16
CA LYS A 149 7.56 11.24 13.51
C LYS A 149 6.39 11.12 12.54
N SER A 150 5.26 11.72 12.91
CA SER A 150 4.15 11.92 12.00
C SER A 150 3.41 13.22 12.26
N THR A 151 2.71 13.69 11.24
CA THR A 151 1.98 14.96 11.26
C THR A 151 0.67 14.83 10.50
N ILE A 152 -0.36 15.54 10.96
CA ILE A 152 -1.64 15.69 10.24
C ILE A 152 -1.73 17.11 9.71
N THR A 153 -2.10 17.26 8.44
CA THR A 153 -2.32 18.56 7.82
C THR A 153 -3.68 18.62 7.10
N PRO A 154 -4.32 19.80 7.02
CA PRO A 154 -3.98 21.03 7.76
C PRO A 154 -4.25 20.90 9.27
N ASP A 155 -3.65 21.77 10.09
CA ASP A 155 -3.73 21.73 11.57
C ASP A 155 -5.17 21.69 12.11
N GLN A 156 -6.11 22.30 11.39
CA GLN A 156 -7.54 22.29 11.69
C GLN A 156 -8.11 20.86 11.76
N LEU A 157 -7.60 19.94 10.93
CA LEU A 157 -7.96 18.52 10.95
C LEU A 157 -7.28 17.76 12.08
N GLY A 158 -6.18 18.29 12.63
CA GLY A 158 -5.53 17.78 13.84
C GLY A 158 -6.57 17.58 14.94
N ASN A 159 -7.40 18.58 15.25
CA ASN A 159 -8.41 18.43 16.31
C ASN A 159 -9.46 17.34 16.05
N VAL A 160 -9.83 17.11 14.78
CA VAL A 160 -10.83 16.10 14.39
C VAL A 160 -10.27 14.69 14.37
N LEU A 161 -9.00 14.55 14.00
CA LEU A 161 -8.31 13.28 13.81
C LEU A 161 -7.36 12.92 14.94
N ASN A 162 -7.01 13.84 15.84
CA ASN A 162 -6.16 13.58 17.00
C ASN A 162 -6.73 12.47 17.88
N LYS A 163 -8.06 12.46 18.08
CA LYS A 163 -8.75 11.37 18.81
C LYS A 163 -8.67 10.01 18.10
N LYS A 164 -8.24 9.98 16.85
CA LYS A 164 -8.07 8.80 16.00
C LYS A 164 -6.60 8.59 15.62
N TYR A 165 -5.69 9.42 16.10
CA TYR A 165 -4.30 9.47 15.69
C TYR A 165 -3.60 8.15 15.99
N ASP A 166 -3.72 7.67 17.22
CA ASP A 166 -3.15 6.38 17.62
C ASP A 166 -3.72 5.23 16.80
N LEU A 167 -5.01 5.27 16.46
CA LEU A 167 -5.64 4.27 15.62
C LEU A 167 -5.12 4.34 14.17
N LEU A 168 -4.93 5.54 13.62
CA LEU A 168 -4.32 5.73 12.30
C LEU A 168 -2.87 5.21 12.29
N LEU A 169 -2.07 5.54 13.30
CA LEU A 169 -0.70 5.04 13.43
C LEU A 169 -0.66 3.53 13.61
N SER A 170 -1.58 2.93 14.38
CA SER A 170 -1.66 1.47 14.52
C SER A 170 -1.96 0.72 13.22
N ILE A 171 -2.40 1.44 12.17
CA ILE A 171 -2.73 0.88 10.86
C ILE A 171 -1.64 1.19 9.83
N PHE A 172 -1.09 2.42 9.85
CA PHE A 172 -0.22 2.93 8.80
C PHE A 172 1.24 3.12 9.19
N ASN A 173 1.60 3.02 10.48
CA ASN A 173 3.00 3.08 10.91
C ASN A 173 3.71 1.77 10.52
N PRO A 174 4.74 1.80 9.64
CA PRO A 174 5.47 0.61 9.19
C PRO A 174 6.60 0.17 10.14
N GLU A 175 6.64 0.71 11.37
CA GLU A 175 7.68 0.38 12.35
C GLU A 175 7.87 -1.13 12.55
N GLY A 176 9.14 -1.55 12.65
CA GLY A 176 9.53 -2.95 12.78
C GLY A 176 10.47 -3.36 11.65
N TRP A 177 10.06 -4.34 10.85
CA TRP A 177 10.85 -4.83 9.72
C TRP A 177 9.95 -5.33 8.59
N LEU A 178 10.46 -5.24 7.37
CA LEU A 178 9.84 -5.78 6.17
C LEU A 178 10.70 -6.91 5.61
N GLN A 179 10.04 -7.98 5.19
CA GLN A 179 10.62 -8.97 4.31
C GLN A 179 10.47 -8.47 2.87
N ILE A 180 11.57 -8.47 2.12
CA ILE A 180 11.60 -8.17 0.70
C ILE A 180 12.09 -9.41 -0.06
N SER A 181 11.48 -9.71 -1.20
CA SER A 181 11.71 -10.90 -2.02
C SER A 181 11.79 -10.55 -3.49
#